data_AF-A0A7W7Y525-F1
#
_entry.id   AF-A0A7W7Y525-F1
#
_cell.length_a   1.000
_cell.length_b   1.000
_cell.length_c   1.000
_cell.angle_alpha   90.00
_cell.angle_beta   90.00
_cell.angle_gamma   90.00
#
_symmetry.space_group_name_H-M   'P 1'
#
loop_
_entity.id
_entity.type
_entity.pdbx_description
1 polymer ?
#
loop_
_entity_poly.entity_id
_entity_poly.type
_entity_poly.pdbx_seq_one_letter_code
_entity_poly.pdbx_strand_id
1 'polypeptide(L)'
;MLKKLFGKRSSSEDVSVDIVNLFAKAVKDREALDVFLGEEDAFEAYRKLGKEAPLRSSSMLDLDREALQLKIEYIFPRTPVFKFNPLMLFFSVDGQMYFCSTTIAAIDRANETITVNLPGKVHRNERRKAFRIRIAQFNVKVSVKNITKTETAHSSGQVKAYDYEGKVYDISEGGMFFMSFASMDLNVNDVLYVEFTLPGIDLLPRTTIKSLVRAAHVKSFNRFCGMQFYYEGQKNIPYYRQHPYALDPSDKQFLAKFCRAANIGNLEREQMKQKKEEGQAEGEEEQQRRSVVLIGDRAHSLYNNPDFEQFFQKFYISDSDEVYDFVKANPDAIIVYDNLADSEKNHIDFAWSSLVKRLRSSNLFHPVYVIDRDPMEQAKWQKLKDYKIFYCSRLEASTMGEFLKFVRKHLPQ
;
A
#
# COMPACT_ATOMS: atom_id res chain seq x y z
N MET A 1 -35.60 20.00 -19.56
CA MET A 1 -34.16 19.69 -19.60
C MET A 1 -33.79 18.78 -18.42
N LEU A 2 -34.39 17.58 -18.35
CA LEU A 2 -34.33 16.66 -17.20
C LEU A 2 -34.32 15.17 -17.62
N LYS A 3 -33.92 14.88 -18.87
CA LYS A 3 -33.80 13.52 -19.42
C LYS A 3 -32.35 13.01 -19.50
N LYS A 4 -31.36 13.78 -18.99
CA LYS A 4 -29.93 13.42 -19.03
C LYS A 4 -29.39 12.78 -17.74
N LEU A 5 -30.23 12.59 -16.70
CA LEU A 5 -29.80 12.08 -15.38
C LEU A 5 -30.04 10.58 -15.14
N PHE A 6 -30.63 9.87 -16.10
CA PHE A 6 -30.68 8.41 -16.07
C PHE A 6 -29.98 7.91 -17.31
N GLY A 7 -28.66 7.69 -17.17
CA GLY A 7 -27.87 7.00 -18.17
C GLY A 7 -28.59 5.73 -18.59
N LYS A 8 -28.83 5.61 -19.90
CA LYS A 8 -29.27 4.37 -20.53
C LYS A 8 -28.38 3.25 -20.01
N ARG A 9 -28.94 2.30 -19.26
CA ARG A 9 -28.36 0.97 -19.10
C ARG A 9 -28.41 0.32 -20.48
N SER A 10 -27.40 0.57 -21.30
CA SER A 10 -27.22 -0.09 -22.58
C SER A 10 -26.75 -1.52 -22.32
N SER A 11 -27.62 -2.46 -22.71
CA SER A 11 -27.34 -3.77 -23.30
C SER A 11 -26.15 -4.55 -22.74
N SER A 12 -26.44 -5.73 -22.20
CA SER A 12 -25.47 -6.84 -22.16
C SER A 12 -24.88 -7.03 -23.57
N GLU A 13 -23.71 -6.46 -23.82
CA GLU A 13 -22.91 -6.85 -24.97
C GLU A 13 -22.45 -8.28 -24.70
N ASP A 14 -22.88 -9.22 -25.56
CA ASP A 14 -22.50 -10.63 -25.46
C ASP A 14 -20.97 -10.75 -25.45
N VAL A 15 -20.44 -11.52 -24.50
CA VAL A 15 -19.01 -11.79 -24.40
C VAL A 15 -18.60 -12.71 -25.54
N SER A 16 -17.66 -12.26 -26.38
CA SER A 16 -17.21 -13.07 -27.51
C SER A 16 -16.34 -14.25 -27.06
N VAL A 17 -16.33 -15.32 -27.87
CA VAL A 17 -15.49 -16.51 -27.64
C VAL A 17 -13.99 -16.16 -27.60
N ASP A 18 -13.57 -15.15 -28.39
CA ASP A 18 -12.19 -14.68 -28.40
C ASP A 18 -11.77 -14.07 -27.06
N ILE A 19 -12.67 -13.32 -26.40
CA ILE A 19 -12.42 -12.77 -25.07
C ILE A 19 -12.27 -13.90 -24.04
N VAL A 20 -13.15 -14.90 -24.09
CA VAL A 20 -13.06 -16.08 -23.21
C VAL A 20 -11.73 -16.81 -23.39
N ASN A 21 -11.30 -17.04 -24.63
CA ASN A 21 -10.04 -17.68 -24.94
C ASN A 21 -8.83 -16.86 -24.50
N LEU A 22 -8.90 -15.53 -24.63
CA LEU A 22 -7.86 -14.62 -24.17
C LEU A 22 -7.65 -14.71 -22.65
N PHE A 23 -8.73 -14.65 -21.86
CA PHE A 23 -8.66 -14.81 -20.41
C PHE A 23 -8.25 -16.22 -20.00
N ALA A 24 -8.72 -17.26 -20.70
CA ALA A 24 -8.31 -18.64 -20.42
C ALA A 24 -6.81 -18.83 -20.59
N LYS A 25 -6.22 -18.17 -21.60
CA LYS A 25 -4.76 -18.18 -21.80
C LYS A 25 -4.04 -17.39 -20.70
N ALA A 26 -4.51 -16.20 -20.35
CA ALA A 26 -3.92 -15.41 -19.27
C ALA A 26 -3.93 -16.14 -17.91
N VAL A 27 -5.02 -16.86 -17.59
CA VAL A 27 -5.12 -17.73 -16.40
C VAL A 27 -4.13 -18.89 -16.47
N LYS A 28 -4.07 -19.59 -17.62
CA LYS A 28 -3.15 -20.71 -17.83
C LYS A 28 -1.69 -20.29 -17.64
N ASP A 29 -1.33 -19.12 -18.17
CA ASP A 29 0.01 -18.57 -18.12
C ASP A 29 0.30 -17.86 -16.77
N ARG A 30 -0.67 -17.85 -15.84
CA ARG A 30 -0.60 -17.22 -14.51
C ARG A 30 -0.13 -15.76 -14.57
N GLU A 31 -0.64 -15.06 -15.57
CA GLU A 31 -0.24 -13.69 -15.85
C GLU A 31 -0.55 -12.76 -14.68
N ALA A 32 0.38 -11.84 -14.42
CA ALA A 32 0.17 -10.79 -13.42
C ALA A 32 -0.98 -9.89 -13.88
N LEU A 33 -1.84 -9.51 -12.94
CA LEU A 33 -3.00 -8.67 -13.19
C LEU A 33 -2.82 -7.34 -12.49
N ASP A 34 -2.91 -6.26 -13.24
CA ASP A 34 -3.03 -4.92 -12.69
C ASP A 34 -4.48 -4.54 -12.54
N VAL A 35 -4.80 -3.91 -11.42
CA VAL A 35 -6.15 -3.46 -11.11
C VAL A 35 -6.13 -1.97 -10.80
N PHE A 36 -6.98 -1.23 -11.49
CA PHE A 36 -7.31 0.14 -11.13
C PHE A 36 -8.72 0.18 -10.54
N LEU A 37 -8.85 0.84 -9.38
CA LEU A 37 -10.14 1.01 -8.70
C LEU A 37 -10.85 2.24 -9.27
N GLY A 38 -11.59 2.05 -10.35
CA GLY A 38 -12.26 3.13 -11.07
C GLY A 38 -12.71 2.68 -12.46
N GLU A 39 -13.41 3.58 -13.16
CA GLU A 39 -13.81 3.40 -14.56
C GLU A 39 -12.73 3.91 -15.52
N GLU A 40 -12.93 3.64 -16.81
CA GLU A 40 -12.06 4.08 -17.89
C GLU A 40 -11.85 5.59 -17.91
N ASP A 41 -12.91 6.38 -17.74
CA ASP A 41 -12.83 7.85 -17.70
C ASP A 41 -11.92 8.36 -16.57
N ALA A 42 -11.99 7.71 -15.40
CA ALA A 42 -11.16 8.06 -14.26
C ALA A 42 -9.69 7.72 -14.52
N PHE A 43 -9.42 6.57 -15.15
CA PHE A 43 -8.07 6.20 -15.57
C PHE A 43 -7.52 7.15 -16.66
N GLU A 44 -8.35 7.52 -17.63
CA GLU A 44 -7.98 8.49 -18.66
C GLU A 44 -7.67 9.88 -18.08
N ALA A 45 -8.34 10.29 -17.00
CA ALA A 45 -8.06 11.55 -16.34
C ALA A 45 -6.61 11.61 -15.82
N TYR A 46 -6.11 10.54 -15.19
CA TYR A 46 -4.70 10.46 -14.79
C TYR A 46 -3.77 10.65 -15.98
N ARG A 47 -4.08 9.99 -17.10
CA ARG A 47 -3.31 10.10 -18.34
C ARG A 47 -3.31 11.53 -18.90
N LYS A 48 -4.47 12.21 -18.92
CA LYS A 48 -4.60 13.61 -19.39
C LYS A 48 -3.81 14.58 -18.51
N LEU A 49 -3.74 14.30 -17.21
CA LEU A 49 -2.96 15.08 -16.25
C LEU A 49 -1.45 14.76 -16.29
N GLY A 50 -1.02 13.81 -17.12
CA GLY A 50 0.37 13.33 -17.13
C GLY A 50 0.79 12.66 -15.83
N LYS A 51 -0.16 12.26 -14.98
CA LYS A 51 0.06 11.61 -13.69
C LYS A 51 0.00 10.09 -13.85
N GLU A 52 0.78 9.39 -13.04
CA GLU A 52 0.75 7.94 -13.00
C GLU A 52 -0.49 7.46 -12.22
N ALA A 53 -1.25 6.53 -12.81
CA ALA A 53 -2.42 5.96 -12.16
C ALA A 53 -1.98 5.02 -11.01
N PRO A 54 -2.69 5.02 -9.88
CA PRO A 54 -2.38 4.19 -8.72
C PRO A 54 -2.79 2.71 -8.95
N LEU A 55 -2.11 2.03 -9.86
CA LEU A 55 -2.35 0.62 -10.16
C LEU A 55 -2.01 -0.28 -8.96
N ARG A 56 -2.90 -1.22 -8.67
CA ARG A 56 -2.76 -2.29 -7.69
C ARG A 56 -2.43 -3.60 -8.40
N SER A 57 -1.93 -4.59 -7.67
CA SER A 57 -1.62 -5.92 -8.19
C SER A 57 -2.68 -6.94 -7.75
N SER A 58 -2.93 -7.92 -8.59
CA SER A 58 -3.70 -9.14 -8.34
C SER A 58 -3.12 -10.24 -9.25
N SER A 59 -3.73 -11.42 -9.23
CA SER A 59 -3.41 -12.54 -10.12
C SER A 59 -4.69 -13.21 -10.57
N MET A 60 -4.73 -13.66 -11.82
CA MET A 60 -5.86 -14.47 -12.30
C MET A 60 -5.74 -15.90 -11.74
N LEU A 61 -6.81 -16.38 -11.12
CA LEU A 61 -6.83 -17.68 -10.44
C LEU A 61 -7.56 -18.75 -11.26
N ASP A 62 -8.77 -18.42 -11.71
CA ASP A 62 -9.63 -19.37 -12.40
C ASP A 62 -10.64 -18.64 -13.30
N LEU A 63 -11.15 -19.35 -14.31
CA LEU A 63 -12.13 -18.83 -15.27
C LEU A 63 -13.32 -19.79 -15.38
N ASP A 64 -14.48 -19.33 -14.92
CA ASP A 64 -15.75 -19.99 -15.20
C ASP A 64 -16.25 -19.55 -16.57
N ARG A 65 -16.15 -20.46 -17.54
CA ARG A 65 -16.56 -20.22 -18.93
C ARG A 65 -18.07 -20.22 -19.11
N GLU A 66 -18.81 -20.92 -18.25
CA GLU A 66 -20.27 -21.02 -18.34
C GLU A 66 -20.91 -19.78 -17.71
N ALA A 67 -20.44 -19.38 -16.52
CA ALA A 67 -20.89 -18.17 -15.85
C ALA A 67 -20.29 -16.88 -16.42
N LEU A 68 -19.30 -16.98 -17.33
CA LEU A 68 -18.52 -15.87 -17.87
C LEU A 68 -17.92 -15.00 -16.74
N GLN A 69 -17.28 -15.66 -15.78
CA GLN A 69 -16.73 -15.03 -14.58
C GLN A 69 -15.26 -15.39 -14.39
N LEU A 70 -14.45 -14.39 -14.05
CA LEU A 70 -13.04 -14.55 -13.73
C LEU A 70 -12.85 -14.42 -12.23
N LYS A 71 -12.21 -15.42 -11.63
CA LYS A 71 -11.77 -15.38 -10.24
C LYS A 71 -10.33 -14.84 -10.18
N ILE A 72 -10.13 -13.82 -9.35
CA ILE A 72 -8.84 -13.17 -9.15
C ILE A 72 -8.47 -13.15 -7.66
N GLU A 73 -7.18 -13.07 -7.35
CA GLU A 73 -6.70 -12.82 -6.00
C GLU A 73 -7.22 -11.47 -5.48
N TYR A 74 -7.37 -11.35 -4.17
CA TYR A 74 -7.70 -10.07 -3.57
C TYR A 74 -6.64 -9.01 -3.91
N ILE A 75 -7.10 -7.77 -4.07
CA ILE A 75 -6.27 -6.66 -4.55
C ILE A 75 -5.17 -6.33 -3.54
N PHE A 76 -3.93 -6.26 -4.03
CA PHE A 76 -2.72 -5.96 -3.28
C PHE A 76 -2.08 -4.62 -3.70
N PRO A 77 -1.56 -3.80 -2.76
CA PRO A 77 -1.72 -3.88 -1.32
C PRO A 77 -3.19 -3.90 -0.90
N ARG A 78 -3.48 -4.52 0.25
CA ARG A 78 -4.85 -4.84 0.69
C ARG A 78 -5.70 -3.57 0.71
N THR A 79 -6.58 -3.44 -0.28
CA THR A 79 -7.43 -2.26 -0.44
C THR A 79 -8.90 -2.67 -0.23
N PRO A 80 -9.72 -1.90 0.51
CA PRO A 80 -11.15 -2.17 0.61
C PRO A 80 -11.81 -2.12 -0.76
N VAL A 81 -12.57 -3.16 -1.11
CA VAL A 81 -13.33 -3.25 -2.35
C VAL A 81 -14.78 -3.57 -2.00
N PHE A 82 -15.72 -2.91 -2.69
CA PHE A 82 -17.15 -3.19 -2.56
C PHE A 82 -17.73 -3.63 -3.91
N LYS A 83 -18.84 -4.36 -3.88
CA LYS A 83 -19.44 -4.97 -5.08
C LYS A 83 -19.80 -3.94 -6.17
N PHE A 84 -20.11 -2.71 -5.77
CA PHE A 84 -20.46 -1.61 -6.68
C PHE A 84 -19.24 -0.87 -7.25
N ASN A 85 -18.01 -1.19 -6.80
CA ASN A 85 -16.83 -0.53 -7.33
C ASN A 85 -16.60 -0.96 -8.79
N PRO A 86 -16.46 0.01 -9.71
CA PRO A 86 -15.94 -0.30 -11.03
C PRO A 86 -14.46 -0.68 -10.92
N LEU A 87 -14.04 -1.64 -11.74
CA LEU A 87 -12.65 -2.06 -11.84
C LEU A 87 -12.18 -1.95 -13.28
N MET A 88 -10.96 -1.47 -13.48
CA MET A 88 -10.24 -1.77 -14.72
C MET A 88 -9.17 -2.80 -14.46
N LEU A 89 -9.09 -3.75 -15.37
CA LEU A 89 -8.07 -4.79 -15.38
C LEU A 89 -7.08 -4.50 -16.50
N PHE A 90 -5.80 -4.72 -16.24
CA PHE A 90 -4.74 -4.71 -17.24
C PHE A 90 -3.90 -5.98 -17.11
N PHE A 91 -3.65 -6.66 -18.21
CA PHE A 91 -2.96 -7.94 -18.21
C PHE A 91 -2.21 -8.14 -19.53
N SER A 92 -1.30 -9.11 -19.57
CA SER A 92 -0.49 -9.39 -20.74
C SER A 92 -0.75 -10.80 -21.27
N VAL A 93 -0.81 -10.97 -22.59
CA VAL A 93 -0.83 -12.28 -23.25
C VAL A 93 0.12 -12.22 -24.44
N ASP A 94 1.04 -13.17 -24.56
CA ASP A 94 2.05 -13.21 -25.63
C ASP A 94 2.85 -11.89 -25.79
N GLY A 95 3.11 -11.20 -24.69
CA GLY A 95 3.83 -9.92 -24.69
C GLY A 95 3.02 -8.72 -25.20
N GLN A 96 1.72 -8.89 -25.44
CA GLN A 96 0.78 -7.81 -25.74
C GLN A 96 -0.03 -7.46 -24.50
N MET A 97 -0.14 -6.17 -24.20
CA MET A 97 -0.93 -5.69 -23.07
C MET A 97 -2.37 -5.44 -23.50
N TYR A 98 -3.30 -5.85 -22.65
CA TYR A 98 -4.74 -5.65 -22.80
C TYR A 98 -5.31 -4.94 -21.58
N PHE A 99 -6.43 -4.26 -21.76
CA PHE A 99 -7.19 -3.67 -20.67
C PHE A 99 -8.69 -3.68 -20.93
N CYS A 100 -9.46 -3.69 -19.85
CA CYS A 100 -10.92 -3.69 -19.90
C CYS A 100 -11.52 -3.18 -18.60
N SER A 101 -12.71 -2.58 -18.69
CA SER A 101 -13.56 -2.27 -17.52
C SER A 101 -14.43 -3.48 -17.17
N THR A 102 -14.59 -3.77 -15.89
CA THR A 102 -15.42 -4.87 -15.37
C THR A 102 -16.11 -4.48 -14.06
N THR A 103 -17.05 -5.33 -13.63
CA THR A 103 -17.81 -5.23 -12.39
C THR A 103 -17.58 -6.46 -11.52
N ILE A 104 -17.76 -6.30 -10.22
CA ILE A 104 -17.57 -7.36 -9.24
C ILE A 104 -18.86 -8.18 -9.10
N ALA A 105 -18.77 -9.48 -9.34
CA ALA A 105 -19.85 -10.43 -9.12
C ALA A 105 -19.95 -10.82 -7.64
N ALA A 106 -18.80 -11.15 -7.03
CA ALA A 106 -18.71 -11.60 -5.64
C ALA A 106 -17.36 -11.23 -5.00
N ILE A 107 -17.34 -11.09 -3.67
CA ILE A 107 -16.14 -10.86 -2.87
C ILE A 107 -16.11 -11.93 -1.78
N ASP A 108 -15.07 -12.75 -1.79
CA ASP A 108 -14.83 -13.77 -0.78
C ASP A 108 -13.64 -13.34 0.08
N ARG A 109 -13.94 -12.80 1.26
CA ARG A 109 -12.93 -12.30 2.21
C ARG A 109 -12.23 -13.42 2.97
N ALA A 110 -12.85 -14.60 3.07
CA ALA A 110 -12.26 -15.72 3.80
C ALA A 110 -11.14 -16.36 2.96
N ASN A 111 -11.38 -16.52 1.66
CA ASN A 111 -10.40 -17.07 0.73
C ASN A 111 -9.53 -16.00 0.04
N GLU A 112 -9.69 -14.73 0.43
CA GLU A 112 -9.01 -13.59 -0.19
C GLU A 112 -9.09 -13.60 -1.73
N THR A 113 -10.32 -13.72 -2.26
CA THR A 113 -10.57 -13.69 -3.71
C THR A 113 -11.72 -12.77 -4.09
N ILE A 114 -11.69 -12.30 -5.34
CA ILE A 114 -12.74 -11.50 -5.95
C ILE A 114 -13.16 -12.21 -7.24
N THR A 115 -14.47 -12.30 -7.46
CA THR A 115 -15.01 -12.78 -8.74
C THR A 115 -15.53 -11.59 -9.51
N VAL A 116 -15.07 -11.42 -10.74
CA VAL A 116 -15.47 -10.34 -11.64
C VAL A 116 -16.15 -10.91 -12.88
N ASN A 117 -17.06 -10.15 -13.47
CA ASN A 117 -17.70 -10.55 -14.73
C ASN A 117 -16.72 -10.40 -15.89
N LEU A 118 -16.77 -11.27 -16.90
CA LEU A 118 -16.03 -11.00 -18.12
C LEU A 118 -16.62 -9.78 -18.85
N PRO A 119 -15.76 -8.90 -19.41
CA PRO A 119 -16.22 -7.74 -20.14
C PRO A 119 -16.71 -8.13 -21.54
N GLY A 120 -17.69 -7.39 -22.07
CA GLY A 120 -18.10 -7.52 -23.48
C GLY A 120 -17.04 -6.95 -24.46
N LYS A 121 -16.10 -6.14 -23.96
CA LYS A 121 -15.02 -5.51 -24.75
C LYS A 121 -13.69 -5.57 -24.04
N VAL A 122 -12.64 -5.89 -24.80
CA VAL A 122 -11.25 -5.83 -24.36
C VAL A 122 -10.45 -4.99 -25.36
N HIS A 123 -9.66 -4.05 -24.84
CA HIS A 123 -8.85 -3.14 -25.63
C HIS A 123 -7.39 -3.56 -25.60
N ARG A 124 -6.75 -3.52 -26.76
CA ARG A 124 -5.31 -3.74 -26.87
C ARG A 124 -4.56 -2.43 -26.56
N ASN A 125 -3.58 -2.48 -25.67
CA ASN A 125 -2.70 -1.35 -25.38
C ASN A 125 -1.42 -1.45 -26.22
N GLU A 126 -1.32 -0.62 -27.25
CA GLU A 126 -0.17 -0.64 -28.18
C GLU A 126 1.07 0.06 -27.64
N ARG A 127 0.97 0.80 -26.51
CA ARG A 127 2.03 1.71 -26.05
C ARG A 127 2.75 1.25 -24.80
N ARG A 128 2.12 0.44 -23.94
CA ARG A 128 2.71 0.05 -22.65
C ARG A 128 3.44 -1.28 -22.76
N LYS A 129 4.76 -1.24 -22.63
CA LYS A 129 5.60 -2.39 -22.24
C LYS A 129 5.67 -2.38 -20.70
N ALA A 130 5.62 -3.57 -20.07
CA ALA A 130 5.62 -3.85 -18.62
C ALA A 130 5.85 -2.67 -17.66
N PHE A 131 4.98 -2.52 -16.66
CA PHE A 131 5.05 -1.43 -15.68
C PHE A 131 6.40 -1.42 -14.95
N ARG A 132 7.11 -0.29 -14.99
CA ARG A 132 8.41 -0.12 -14.33
C ARG A 132 8.32 0.88 -13.21
N ILE A 133 9.00 0.59 -12.12
CA ILE A 133 9.09 1.47 -10.97
C ILE A 133 10.52 1.77 -10.57
N ARG A 134 10.78 3.04 -10.24
CA ARG A 134 12.00 3.49 -9.57
C ARG A 134 12.02 3.00 -8.11
N ILE A 135 13.08 2.28 -7.79
CA ILE A 135 13.30 1.67 -6.47
C ILE A 135 14.66 2.05 -5.86
N ALA A 136 15.34 3.06 -6.41
CA ALA A 136 16.64 3.51 -5.92
C ALA A 136 16.66 3.87 -4.42
N GLN A 137 15.53 4.36 -3.88
CA GLN A 137 15.31 4.67 -2.47
C GLN A 137 15.44 3.46 -1.53
N PHE A 138 15.25 2.24 -2.05
CA PHE A 138 15.40 1.01 -1.28
C PHE A 138 16.84 0.49 -1.25
N ASN A 139 17.75 1.10 -2.01
CA ASN A 139 19.18 0.77 -2.02
C ASN A 139 19.47 -0.74 -2.24
N VAL A 140 18.70 -1.38 -3.14
CA VAL A 140 18.81 -2.82 -3.43
C VAL A 140 20.15 -3.10 -4.10
N LYS A 141 21.04 -3.82 -3.40
CA LYS A 141 22.31 -4.30 -3.94
C LYS A 141 22.09 -5.53 -4.82
N VAL A 142 22.87 -5.62 -5.89
CA VAL A 142 22.83 -6.72 -6.86
C VAL A 142 24.25 -7.21 -7.11
N SER A 143 24.42 -8.52 -7.10
CA SER A 143 25.58 -9.22 -7.66
C SER A 143 25.23 -9.73 -9.05
N VAL A 144 26.13 -9.53 -10.01
CA VAL A 144 25.94 -9.89 -11.42
C VAL A 144 27.17 -10.66 -11.89
N LYS A 145 26.98 -11.82 -12.51
CA LYS A 145 28.04 -12.62 -13.13
C LYS A 145 27.77 -12.80 -14.61
N ASN A 146 28.71 -12.44 -15.49
CA ASN A 146 28.56 -12.63 -16.93
C ASN A 146 28.89 -14.07 -17.33
N ILE A 147 27.86 -14.88 -17.54
CA ILE A 147 27.97 -16.29 -17.90
C ILE A 147 28.55 -16.44 -19.30
N THR A 148 28.05 -15.69 -20.28
CA THR A 148 28.54 -15.75 -21.67
C THR A 148 30.06 -15.58 -21.75
N LYS A 149 30.60 -14.55 -21.08
CA LYS A 149 32.06 -14.29 -21.10
C LYS A 149 32.84 -15.28 -20.26
N THR A 150 32.31 -15.72 -19.14
CA THR A 150 32.96 -16.73 -18.29
C THR A 150 33.13 -18.05 -19.08
N GLU A 151 32.09 -18.51 -19.77
CA GLU A 151 32.14 -19.71 -20.61
C GLU A 151 33.09 -19.56 -21.82
N THR A 152 33.12 -18.37 -22.43
CA THR A 152 34.05 -18.05 -23.53
C THR A 152 35.52 -18.03 -23.05
N ALA A 153 35.78 -17.49 -21.87
CA ALA A 153 37.11 -17.51 -21.26
C ALA A 153 37.53 -18.95 -20.92
N HIS A 154 36.65 -19.75 -20.33
CA HIS A 154 36.94 -21.15 -20.02
C HIS A 154 37.27 -21.98 -21.27
N SER A 155 36.47 -21.85 -22.34
CA SER A 155 36.72 -22.54 -23.62
C SER A 155 38.02 -22.12 -24.31
N SER A 156 38.54 -20.93 -23.99
CA SER A 156 39.85 -20.44 -24.47
C SER A 156 41.01 -20.71 -23.51
N GLY A 157 40.79 -21.48 -22.44
CA GLY A 157 41.80 -21.82 -21.44
C GLY A 157 42.16 -20.67 -20.50
N GLN A 158 41.39 -19.58 -20.50
CA GLN A 158 41.58 -18.45 -19.59
C GLN A 158 40.69 -18.59 -18.35
N VAL A 159 41.27 -18.41 -17.16
CA VAL A 159 40.50 -18.36 -15.91
C VAL A 159 40.25 -16.90 -15.55
N LYS A 160 39.07 -16.38 -15.90
CA LYS A 160 38.60 -15.04 -15.52
C LYS A 160 37.14 -15.09 -15.10
N ALA A 161 36.84 -14.63 -13.90
CA ALA A 161 35.46 -14.39 -13.45
C ALA A 161 35.06 -12.95 -13.81
N TYR A 162 33.92 -12.79 -14.46
CA TYR A 162 33.36 -11.51 -14.86
C TYR A 162 32.21 -11.13 -13.93
N ASP A 163 32.57 -10.80 -12.69
CA ASP A 163 31.64 -10.49 -11.61
C ASP A 163 31.56 -8.97 -11.38
N TYR A 164 30.36 -8.47 -11.16
CA TYR A 164 30.06 -7.06 -10.95
C TYR A 164 29.14 -6.89 -9.74
N GLU A 165 29.35 -5.81 -9.00
CA GLU A 165 28.45 -5.39 -7.93
C GLU A 165 27.84 -4.03 -8.25
N GLY A 166 26.61 -3.83 -7.81
CA GLY A 166 25.92 -2.57 -8.04
C GLY A 166 24.55 -2.48 -7.37
N LYS A 167 23.69 -1.65 -7.92
CA LYS A 167 22.34 -1.37 -7.39
C LYS A 167 21.27 -1.40 -8.47
N VAL A 168 20.04 -1.70 -8.06
CA VAL A 168 18.86 -1.54 -8.93
C VAL A 168 18.36 -0.10 -8.88
N TYR A 169 18.18 0.51 -10.04
CA TYR A 169 17.60 1.85 -10.20
C TYR A 169 16.08 1.78 -10.38
N ASP A 170 15.64 0.94 -11.33
CA ASP A 170 14.25 0.61 -11.58
C ASP A 170 14.06 -0.89 -11.83
N ILE A 171 12.85 -1.39 -11.58
CA ILE A 171 12.48 -2.79 -11.76
C ILE A 171 11.04 -2.92 -12.28
N SER A 172 10.77 -4.02 -12.98
CA SER A 172 9.43 -4.50 -13.32
C SER A 172 9.32 -5.99 -13.10
N GLU A 173 8.11 -6.52 -13.28
CA GLU A 173 7.87 -7.96 -13.38
C GLU A 173 8.55 -8.63 -14.59
N GLY A 174 9.26 -7.90 -15.47
CA GLY A 174 9.90 -8.43 -16.68
C GLY A 174 11.42 -8.15 -16.78
N GLY A 175 11.97 -7.34 -15.89
CA GLY A 175 13.40 -7.01 -15.90
C GLY A 175 13.77 -5.91 -14.91
N MET A 176 15.02 -5.47 -14.97
CA MET A 176 15.53 -4.39 -14.12
C MET A 176 16.44 -3.44 -14.89
N PHE A 177 16.72 -2.29 -14.30
CA PHE A 177 17.79 -1.40 -14.69
C PHE A 177 18.85 -1.35 -13.60
N PHE A 178 20.00 -1.97 -13.89
CA PHE A 178 21.11 -2.14 -12.99
C PHE A 178 22.18 -1.06 -13.23
N MET A 179 22.76 -0.56 -12.14
CA MET A 179 23.94 0.31 -12.16
C MET A 179 25.09 -0.35 -11.39
N SER A 180 26.19 -0.60 -12.08
CA SER A 180 27.42 -1.15 -11.51
C SER A 180 28.28 -0.08 -10.84
N PHE A 181 28.92 -0.46 -9.74
CA PHE A 181 29.91 0.38 -9.06
C PHE A 181 31.21 0.53 -9.84
N ALA A 182 31.52 -0.39 -10.75
CA ALA A 182 32.66 -0.30 -11.66
C ALA A 182 32.21 -0.33 -13.13
N SER A 183 33.09 0.07 -14.05
CA SER A 183 32.84 -0.15 -15.48
C SER A 183 32.73 -1.65 -15.76
N MET A 184 31.69 -2.03 -16.48
CA MET A 184 31.47 -3.42 -16.87
C MET A 184 31.99 -3.67 -18.28
N ASP A 185 32.30 -4.93 -18.53
CA ASP A 185 32.57 -5.41 -19.88
C ASP A 185 31.41 -6.33 -20.28
N LEU A 186 30.28 -5.73 -20.70
CA LEU A 186 29.06 -6.44 -21.11
C LEU A 186 28.69 -6.09 -22.55
N ASN A 187 28.27 -7.10 -23.30
CA ASN A 187 27.66 -6.92 -24.61
C ASN A 187 26.14 -7.08 -24.53
N VAL A 188 25.43 -6.46 -25.48
CA VAL A 188 24.00 -6.74 -25.65
C VAL A 188 23.82 -8.22 -26.01
N ASN A 189 22.82 -8.85 -25.40
CA ASN A 189 22.52 -10.29 -25.44
C ASN A 189 23.44 -11.20 -24.63
N ASP A 190 24.40 -10.66 -23.87
CA ASP A 190 25.09 -11.48 -22.88
C ASP A 190 24.08 -12.06 -21.89
N VAL A 191 24.28 -13.32 -21.52
CA VAL A 191 23.52 -14.02 -20.49
C VAL A 191 24.26 -13.84 -19.18
N LEU A 192 23.54 -13.33 -18.19
CA LEU A 192 24.08 -12.97 -16.89
C LEU A 192 23.32 -13.74 -15.81
N TYR A 193 24.02 -14.19 -14.78
CA TYR A 193 23.40 -14.57 -13.51
C TYR A 193 23.30 -13.32 -12.64
N VAL A 194 22.16 -13.10 -12.02
CA VAL A 194 21.95 -12.00 -11.07
C VAL A 194 21.40 -12.52 -9.76
N GLU A 195 21.84 -11.90 -8.67
CA GLU A 195 21.34 -12.16 -7.34
C GLU A 195 21.11 -10.84 -6.60
N PHE A 196 19.90 -10.65 -6.09
CA PHE A 196 19.52 -9.45 -5.35
C PHE A 196 18.46 -9.77 -4.31
N THR A 197 18.31 -8.90 -3.31
CA THR A 197 17.30 -9.07 -2.26
C THR A 197 16.38 -7.86 -2.20
N LEU A 198 15.10 -8.09 -2.47
CA LEU A 198 14.07 -7.07 -2.32
C LEU A 198 13.71 -6.92 -0.83
N PRO A 199 13.55 -5.69 -0.34
CA PRO A 199 13.10 -5.46 1.03
C PRO A 199 11.65 -5.90 1.21
N GLY A 200 11.23 -6.12 2.46
CA GLY A 200 9.82 -6.31 2.76
C GLY A 200 9.04 -4.99 2.60
N ILE A 201 7.83 -5.07 2.08
CA ILE A 201 6.91 -3.93 1.91
C ILE A 201 5.46 -4.38 2.09
N ASP A 202 4.66 -3.60 2.81
CA ASP A 202 3.31 -3.95 3.27
C ASP A 202 3.28 -5.30 4.01
N LEU A 203 2.93 -6.37 3.30
CA LEU A 203 2.88 -7.76 3.79
C LEU A 203 3.81 -8.70 3.01
N LEU A 204 4.51 -8.20 2.00
CA LEU A 204 5.49 -8.98 1.24
C LEU A 204 6.76 -9.17 2.09
N PRO A 205 7.22 -10.42 2.27
CA PRO A 205 8.46 -10.67 2.98
C PRO A 205 9.67 -10.18 2.19
N ARG A 206 10.76 -9.92 2.91
CA ARG A 206 12.09 -9.75 2.30
C ARG A 206 12.44 -11.02 1.53
N THR A 207 12.73 -10.89 0.23
CA THR A 207 12.88 -12.05 -0.67
C THR A 207 14.13 -11.89 -1.52
N THR A 208 14.95 -12.94 -1.58
CA THR A 208 16.13 -13.02 -2.44
C THR A 208 15.76 -13.67 -3.75
N ILE A 209 16.07 -12.99 -4.86
CA ILE A 209 15.81 -13.48 -6.21
C ILE A 209 17.15 -13.79 -6.88
N LYS A 210 17.22 -14.99 -7.45
CA LYS A 210 18.34 -15.50 -8.26
C LYS A 210 17.81 -15.77 -9.64
N SER A 211 18.43 -15.18 -10.67
CA SER A 211 17.88 -15.27 -12.02
C SER A 211 18.95 -15.25 -13.09
N LEU A 212 18.71 -15.99 -14.19
CA LEU A 212 19.32 -15.72 -15.47
C LEU A 212 18.60 -14.55 -16.13
N VAL A 213 19.40 -13.62 -16.64
CA VAL A 213 18.92 -12.46 -17.38
C VAL A 213 19.68 -12.29 -18.68
N ARG A 214 19.04 -11.62 -19.63
CA ARG A 214 19.68 -11.12 -20.84
C ARG A 214 20.03 -9.65 -20.68
N ALA A 215 21.25 -9.27 -21.02
CA ALA A 215 21.62 -7.86 -21.19
C ALA A 215 20.86 -7.28 -22.40
N ALA A 216 19.87 -6.43 -22.15
CA ALA A 216 19.04 -5.84 -23.21
C ALA A 216 19.67 -4.58 -23.82
N HIS A 217 20.39 -3.80 -23.03
CA HIS A 217 21.16 -2.64 -23.48
C HIS A 217 22.16 -2.19 -22.41
N VAL A 218 23.26 -1.57 -22.85
CA VAL A 218 24.32 -1.05 -21.97
C VAL A 218 24.49 0.45 -22.28
N LYS A 219 24.63 1.28 -21.24
CA LYS A 219 24.70 2.75 -21.34
C LYS A 219 25.78 3.34 -20.43
N SER A 220 26.12 4.61 -20.70
CA SER A 220 26.93 5.49 -19.86
C SER A 220 28.26 4.86 -19.41
N PHE A 221 29.21 4.74 -20.33
CA PHE A 221 30.55 4.16 -20.09
C PHE A 221 30.50 2.74 -19.48
N ASN A 222 29.53 1.94 -19.91
CA ASN A 222 29.28 0.57 -19.46
C ASN A 222 29.02 0.42 -17.95
N ARG A 223 28.43 1.44 -17.31
CA ARG A 223 28.04 1.35 -15.89
C ARG A 223 26.56 1.09 -15.68
N PHE A 224 25.72 1.31 -16.69
CA PHE A 224 24.29 1.02 -16.61
C PHE A 224 23.91 -0.08 -17.59
N CYS A 225 23.08 -1.01 -17.15
CA CYS A 225 22.61 -2.12 -17.97
C CYS A 225 21.12 -2.37 -17.74
N GLY A 226 20.33 -2.35 -18.81
CA GLY A 226 18.99 -2.90 -18.80
C GLY A 226 19.06 -4.41 -18.91
N MET A 227 18.42 -5.12 -17.99
CA MET A 227 18.40 -6.57 -17.93
C MET A 227 16.97 -7.08 -18.07
N GLN A 228 16.79 -8.16 -18.82
CA GLN A 228 15.50 -8.82 -19.01
C GLN A 228 15.54 -10.21 -18.37
N PHE A 229 14.58 -10.53 -17.52
CA PHE A 229 14.50 -11.85 -16.88
C PHE A 229 14.12 -12.95 -17.89
N TYR A 230 14.69 -14.12 -17.69
CA TYR A 230 14.19 -15.36 -18.30
C TYR A 230 13.17 -16.02 -17.38
N TYR A 231 12.12 -16.58 -17.96
CA TYR A 231 11.05 -17.28 -17.24
C TYR A 231 10.97 -18.74 -17.65
N GLU A 232 10.56 -19.59 -16.71
CA GLU A 232 10.21 -20.96 -16.99
C GLU A 232 9.15 -21.05 -18.10
N GLY A 233 9.29 -22.03 -18.99
CA GLY A 233 8.42 -22.18 -20.17
C GLY A 233 8.85 -21.38 -21.40
N GLN A 234 9.82 -20.46 -21.29
CA GLN A 234 10.44 -19.85 -22.47
C GLN A 234 11.27 -20.87 -23.24
N LYS A 235 11.14 -20.87 -24.58
CA LYS A 235 11.93 -21.74 -25.44
C LYS A 235 13.36 -21.21 -25.55
N ASN A 236 14.34 -22.12 -25.53
CA ASN A 236 15.75 -21.84 -25.82
C ASN A 236 16.43 -20.82 -24.89
N ILE A 237 16.26 -20.95 -23.57
CA ILE A 237 17.03 -20.17 -22.59
C ILE A 237 18.51 -20.61 -22.67
N PRO A 238 19.46 -19.74 -23.04
CA PRO A 238 20.86 -20.14 -23.17
C PRO A 238 21.47 -20.48 -21.81
N TYR A 239 22.36 -21.48 -21.79
CA TYR A 239 23.06 -21.98 -20.60
C TYR A 239 22.17 -22.51 -19.46
N TYR A 240 20.85 -22.66 -19.67
CA TYR A 240 19.92 -23.09 -18.63
C TYR A 240 20.22 -24.50 -18.08
N ARG A 241 20.78 -25.39 -18.90
CA ARG A 241 21.21 -26.73 -18.44
C ARG A 241 22.30 -26.67 -17.38
N GLN A 242 23.22 -25.71 -17.49
CA GLN A 242 24.32 -25.52 -16.54
C GLN A 242 23.92 -24.57 -15.39
N HIS A 243 23.05 -23.61 -15.66
CA HIS A 243 22.61 -22.58 -14.72
C HIS A 243 21.07 -22.49 -14.70
N PRO A 244 20.38 -23.38 -13.96
CA PRO A 244 18.92 -23.48 -14.00
C PRO A 244 18.21 -22.40 -13.16
N TYR A 245 18.47 -21.12 -13.45
CA TYR A 245 17.93 -19.97 -12.71
C TYR A 245 16.89 -19.17 -13.53
N ALA A 246 15.99 -19.84 -14.25
CA ALA A 246 14.85 -19.14 -14.86
C ALA A 246 13.82 -18.84 -13.76
N LEU A 247 13.17 -17.67 -13.81
CA LEU A 247 12.14 -17.32 -12.83
C LEU A 247 10.86 -18.13 -13.08
N ASP A 248 10.30 -18.67 -12.02
CA ASP A 248 9.00 -19.33 -12.09
C ASP A 248 7.85 -18.27 -12.12
N PRO A 249 6.60 -18.69 -12.38
CA PRO A 249 5.46 -17.77 -12.37
C PRO A 249 5.19 -17.11 -11.00
N SER A 250 5.58 -17.75 -9.89
CA SER A 250 5.38 -17.19 -8.54
C SER A 250 6.33 -16.02 -8.26
N ASP A 251 7.58 -16.10 -8.73
CA ASP A 251 8.53 -14.99 -8.69
C ASP A 251 8.05 -13.80 -9.53
N LYS A 252 7.47 -14.07 -10.71
CA LYS A 252 6.87 -13.04 -11.56
C LYS A 252 5.74 -12.31 -10.83
N GLN A 253 4.86 -13.04 -10.16
CA GLN A 253 3.77 -12.46 -9.37
C GLN A 253 4.30 -11.68 -8.14
N PHE A 254 5.32 -12.22 -7.46
CA PHE A 254 5.98 -11.52 -6.35
C PHE A 254 6.57 -10.18 -6.79
N LEU A 255 7.30 -10.17 -7.91
CA LEU A 255 7.87 -8.96 -8.50
C LEU A 255 6.78 -7.95 -8.88
N ALA A 256 5.69 -8.40 -9.50
CA ALA A 256 4.56 -7.54 -9.84
C ALA A 256 3.95 -6.88 -8.59
N LYS A 257 3.65 -7.68 -7.55
CA LYS A 257 3.12 -7.20 -6.27
C LYS A 257 4.06 -6.18 -5.61
N PHE A 258 5.35 -6.48 -5.56
CA PHE A 258 6.37 -5.57 -5.03
C PHE A 258 6.39 -4.24 -5.81
N CYS A 259 6.36 -4.30 -7.14
CA CYS A 259 6.39 -3.10 -7.97
C CYS A 259 5.17 -2.20 -7.74
N ARG A 260 3.98 -2.78 -7.57
CA ARG A 260 2.76 -1.99 -7.30
C ARG A 260 2.77 -1.39 -5.90
N ALA A 261 3.17 -2.15 -4.88
CA ALA A 261 3.31 -1.63 -3.51
C ALA A 261 4.29 -0.45 -3.45
N ALA A 262 5.48 -0.61 -4.05
CA ALA A 262 6.47 0.46 -4.13
C ALA A 262 5.91 1.69 -4.86
N ASN A 263 5.05 1.52 -5.87
CA ASN A 263 4.50 2.64 -6.65
C ASN A 263 3.55 3.45 -5.81
N ILE A 264 2.70 2.77 -5.07
CA ILE A 264 1.72 3.39 -4.19
C ILE A 264 2.44 4.17 -3.11
N GLY A 265 3.45 3.57 -2.47
CA GLY A 265 4.28 4.27 -1.50
C GLY A 265 5.00 5.50 -2.08
N ASN A 266 5.44 5.45 -3.35
CA ASN A 266 6.02 6.61 -4.03
C ASN A 266 4.96 7.71 -4.28
N LEU A 267 3.80 7.36 -4.82
CA LEU A 267 2.69 8.28 -5.10
C LEU A 267 2.17 8.94 -3.82
N GLU A 268 2.01 8.18 -2.74
CA GLU A 268 1.59 8.70 -1.43
C GLU A 268 2.61 9.69 -0.88
N ARG A 269 3.92 9.41 -1.01
CA ARG A 269 4.98 10.35 -0.64
C ARG A 269 4.95 11.62 -1.48
N GLU A 270 4.75 11.51 -2.79
CA GLU A 270 4.64 12.67 -3.69
C GLU A 270 3.43 13.54 -3.33
N GLN A 271 2.27 12.92 -3.08
CA GLN A 271 1.08 13.63 -2.61
C GLN A 271 1.30 14.31 -1.26
N MET A 272 2.00 13.68 -0.32
CA MET A 272 2.35 14.31 0.95
C MET A 272 3.32 15.48 0.79
N LYS A 273 4.27 15.40 -0.15
CA LYS A 273 5.16 16.53 -0.47
C LYS A 273 4.40 17.68 -1.11
N GLN A 274 3.57 17.40 -2.10
CA GLN A 274 2.71 18.40 -2.76
C GLN A 274 1.80 19.09 -1.75
N LYS A 275 1.13 18.34 -0.87
CA LYS A 275 0.28 18.94 0.19
C LYS A 275 1.08 19.77 1.21
N LYS A 276 2.34 19.45 1.47
CA LYS A 276 3.23 20.25 2.34
C LYS A 276 3.74 21.51 1.67
N GLU A 277 3.93 21.47 0.35
CA GLU A 277 4.35 22.61 -0.47
C GLU A 277 3.17 23.56 -0.77
N GLU A 278 1.99 23.02 -1.04
CA GLU A 278 0.72 23.78 -1.20
C GLU A 278 0.26 24.38 0.14
N GLY A 279 0.43 23.64 1.25
CA GLY A 279 0.13 24.13 2.61
C GLY A 279 1.09 25.18 3.17
N GLN A 280 2.10 25.62 2.41
CA GLN A 280 2.90 26.81 2.73
C GLN A 280 2.44 28.07 1.95
N ALA A 281 1.52 27.92 0.99
CA ALA A 281 1.12 29.01 0.11
C ALA A 281 -0.31 29.52 0.35
N GLU A 282 -1.23 28.74 0.94
CA GLU A 282 -2.61 29.19 1.11
C GLU A 282 -3.19 28.88 2.50
N GLY A 283 -3.66 29.97 3.12
CA GLY A 283 -4.61 30.14 4.22
C GLY A 283 -5.11 28.94 5.01
N GLU A 284 -5.07 29.13 6.33
CA GLU A 284 -5.90 28.47 7.33
C GLU A 284 -7.35 28.29 6.84
N GLU A 285 -7.69 27.09 6.37
CA GLU A 285 -9.07 26.60 6.34
C GLU A 285 -9.16 25.36 7.24
N GLU A 286 -10.16 25.38 8.12
CA GLU A 286 -10.36 24.47 9.25
C GLU A 286 -10.23 23.00 8.85
N GLN A 287 -9.10 22.39 9.22
CA GLN A 287 -9.04 20.95 9.40
C GLN A 287 -10.15 20.54 10.36
N GLN A 288 -11.02 19.63 9.93
CA GLN A 288 -11.94 18.92 10.82
C GLN A 288 -11.11 18.31 11.95
N ARG A 289 -11.13 18.97 13.11
CA ARG A 289 -10.34 18.59 14.28
C ARG A 289 -10.77 17.18 14.70
N ARG A 290 -9.84 16.22 14.68
CA ARG A 290 -10.12 14.84 15.11
C ARG A 290 -10.33 14.79 16.62
N SER A 291 -11.25 13.95 17.08
CA SER A 291 -11.51 13.78 18.51
C SER A 291 -10.33 13.06 19.20
N VAL A 292 -9.85 13.61 20.31
CA VAL A 292 -8.80 13.01 21.15
C VAL A 292 -9.37 12.84 22.54
N VAL A 293 -9.26 11.65 23.12
CA VAL A 293 -9.65 11.36 24.50
C VAL A 293 -8.38 11.29 25.36
N LEU A 294 -8.20 12.26 26.26
CA LEU A 294 -7.13 12.25 27.26
C LEU A 294 -7.61 11.56 28.54
N ILE A 295 -6.81 10.64 29.05
CA ILE A 295 -7.03 9.94 30.32
C ILE A 295 -5.92 10.37 31.28
N GLY A 296 -6.25 11.17 32.29
CA GLY A 296 -5.29 11.74 33.25
C GLY A 296 -5.93 12.21 34.56
N ASP A 297 -5.11 12.63 35.54
CA ASP A 297 -5.57 13.16 36.83
C ASP A 297 -5.87 14.67 36.76
N ARG A 298 -7.07 15.07 37.21
CA ARG A 298 -7.50 16.47 37.25
C ARG A 298 -6.64 17.30 38.19
N ALA A 299 -6.05 16.72 39.24
CA ALA A 299 -5.23 17.49 40.18
C ALA A 299 -3.92 18.00 39.56
N HIS A 300 -3.55 17.50 38.38
CA HIS A 300 -2.31 17.88 37.72
C HIS A 300 -2.37 19.32 37.17
N SER A 301 -1.37 20.13 37.53
CA SER A 301 -1.31 21.56 37.21
C SER A 301 -1.34 21.85 35.70
N LEU A 302 -0.88 20.89 34.89
CA LEU A 302 -0.87 20.97 33.42
C LEU A 302 -2.26 21.19 32.80
N TYR A 303 -3.33 20.62 33.37
CA TYR A 303 -4.68 20.63 32.79
C TYR A 303 -5.62 21.67 33.43
N ASN A 304 -5.15 22.31 34.51
CA ASN A 304 -5.85 23.36 35.24
C ASN A 304 -5.20 24.74 35.01
N ASN A 305 -4.66 24.99 33.81
CA ASN A 305 -4.20 26.32 33.43
C ASN A 305 -5.20 27.02 32.48
N PRO A 306 -5.33 28.36 32.55
CA PRO A 306 -6.28 29.10 31.72
C PRO A 306 -6.04 28.93 30.20
N ASP A 307 -4.78 28.74 29.80
CA ASP A 307 -4.38 28.53 28.40
C ASP A 307 -4.81 27.16 27.85
N PHE A 308 -5.08 26.17 28.69
CA PHE A 308 -5.63 24.89 28.24
C PHE A 308 -7.16 24.98 28.14
N GLU A 309 -7.79 25.68 29.08
CA GLU A 309 -9.25 25.86 29.13
C GLU A 309 -9.79 26.74 28.00
N GLN A 310 -9.06 27.76 27.56
CA GLN A 310 -9.46 28.62 26.44
C GLN A 310 -9.38 27.90 25.08
N PHE A 311 -8.50 26.90 24.94
CA PHE A 311 -8.17 26.31 23.64
C PHE A 311 -8.92 25.00 23.34
N PHE A 312 -9.44 24.31 24.36
CA PHE A 312 -10.09 23.01 24.22
C PHE A 312 -11.49 22.96 24.85
N GLN A 313 -12.51 22.53 24.09
CA GLN A 313 -13.85 22.30 24.63
C GLN A 313 -13.87 21.09 25.57
N LYS A 314 -14.04 21.31 26.88
CA LYS A 314 -14.10 20.22 27.87
C LYS A 314 -15.40 19.43 27.74
N PHE A 315 -15.30 18.21 27.23
CA PHE A 315 -16.34 17.18 27.36
C PHE A 315 -15.87 16.16 28.40
N TYR A 316 -16.74 15.82 29.36
CA TYR A 316 -16.42 14.96 30.48
C TYR A 316 -16.93 13.55 30.22
N ILE A 317 -16.02 12.58 30.23
CA ILE A 317 -16.32 11.15 30.14
C ILE A 317 -15.80 10.50 31.43
N SER A 318 -16.65 9.79 32.17
CA SER A 318 -16.37 9.41 33.56
C SER A 318 -16.16 7.91 33.77
N ASP A 319 -16.49 7.07 32.78
CA ASP A 319 -16.38 5.61 32.84
C ASP A 319 -15.64 5.02 31.63
N SER A 320 -14.94 3.90 31.84
CA SER A 320 -14.39 3.02 30.81
C SER A 320 -15.43 2.58 29.76
N ASP A 321 -16.69 2.37 30.17
CA ASP A 321 -17.81 2.07 29.26
C ASP A 321 -18.15 3.28 28.38
N GLU A 322 -18.20 4.48 28.95
CA GLU A 322 -18.46 5.71 28.20
C GLU A 322 -17.31 6.04 27.23
N VAL A 323 -16.05 5.81 27.63
CA VAL A 323 -14.89 5.94 26.73
C VAL A 323 -15.01 4.95 25.58
N TYR A 324 -15.36 3.70 25.87
CA TYR A 324 -15.54 2.67 24.86
C TYR A 324 -16.68 3.01 23.88
N ASP A 325 -17.83 3.43 24.39
CA ASP A 325 -18.98 3.82 23.57
C ASP A 325 -18.69 5.07 22.72
N PHE A 326 -17.95 6.02 23.27
CA PHE A 326 -17.50 7.20 22.53
C PHE A 326 -16.56 6.82 21.38
N VAL A 327 -15.55 5.98 21.63
CA VAL A 327 -14.62 5.51 20.59
C VAL A 327 -15.32 4.64 19.56
N LYS A 328 -16.31 3.85 19.97
CA LYS A 328 -17.15 3.07 19.05
C LYS A 328 -18.00 3.97 18.15
N ALA A 329 -18.54 5.06 18.68
CA ALA A 329 -19.29 6.05 17.92
C ALA A 329 -18.38 6.94 17.04
N ASN A 330 -17.10 7.06 17.40
CA ASN A 330 -16.09 7.86 16.70
C ASN A 330 -14.83 7.02 16.42
N PRO A 331 -14.87 6.13 15.41
CA PRO A 331 -13.79 5.18 15.11
C PRO A 331 -12.51 5.80 14.54
N ASP A 332 -12.36 7.10 14.62
CA ASP A 332 -11.17 7.87 14.27
C ASP A 332 -10.58 8.59 15.49
N ALA A 333 -11.21 8.44 16.66
CA ALA A 333 -10.78 9.05 17.91
C ALA A 333 -9.46 8.44 18.41
N ILE A 334 -8.56 9.29 18.88
CA ILE A 334 -7.26 8.88 19.43
C ILE A 334 -7.32 8.92 20.95
N ILE A 335 -6.79 7.90 21.62
CA ILE A 335 -6.69 7.86 23.08
C ILE A 335 -5.27 8.20 23.49
N VAL A 336 -5.11 9.11 24.43
CA VAL A 336 -3.82 9.47 25.01
C VAL A 336 -3.89 9.19 26.51
N TYR A 337 -2.91 8.44 27.00
CA TYR A 337 -2.78 8.12 28.40
C TYR A 337 -1.68 8.99 29.03
N ASP A 338 -2.03 9.69 30.10
CA ASP A 338 -1.06 10.43 30.90
C ASP A 338 -0.43 9.51 31.94
N ASN A 339 0.84 9.15 31.74
CA ASN A 339 1.60 8.30 32.66
C ASN A 339 2.23 9.09 33.82
N LEU A 340 1.99 10.40 33.90
CA LEU A 340 2.39 11.25 35.02
C LEU A 340 1.42 11.17 36.21
N ALA A 341 0.30 10.49 36.04
CA ALA A 341 -0.64 10.21 37.12
C ALA A 341 0.02 9.23 38.12
N ASP A 342 0.35 9.73 39.32
CA ASP A 342 1.10 8.99 40.34
C ASP A 342 0.26 7.82 40.91
N SER A 343 0.69 6.58 40.70
CA SER A 343 -0.12 5.38 40.98
C SER A 343 -0.61 5.23 42.42
N GLU A 344 -0.03 5.96 43.37
CA GLU A 344 -0.39 5.90 44.79
C GLU A 344 -1.48 6.91 45.21
N LYS A 345 -1.88 7.85 44.35
CA LYS A 345 -2.89 8.89 44.69
C LYS A 345 -4.15 8.90 43.83
N ASN A 346 -4.23 8.06 42.81
CA ASN A 346 -5.23 8.24 41.77
C ASN A 346 -6.55 7.53 42.08
N HIS A 347 -7.60 8.31 42.32
CA HIS A 347 -9.01 7.91 42.40
C HIS A 347 -9.61 7.43 41.06
N ILE A 348 -8.80 6.75 40.23
CA ILE A 348 -9.17 6.28 38.90
C ILE A 348 -9.35 4.75 39.01
N ASP A 349 -10.60 4.28 39.20
CA ASP A 349 -11.00 2.85 39.14
C ASP A 349 -10.98 2.34 37.69
N PHE A 350 -9.81 2.39 37.07
CA PHE A 350 -9.65 2.18 35.65
C PHE A 350 -8.45 1.28 35.41
N ALA A 351 -8.73 0.03 35.06
CA ALA A 351 -7.70 -0.87 34.59
C ALA A 351 -7.38 -0.53 33.13
N TRP A 352 -6.36 0.30 32.91
CA TRP A 352 -5.84 0.63 31.56
C TRP A 352 -5.62 -0.64 30.71
N SER A 353 -5.09 -1.69 31.35
CA SER A 353 -4.91 -3.00 30.72
C SER A 353 -6.21 -3.64 30.25
N SER A 354 -7.33 -3.43 30.96
CA SER A 354 -8.66 -3.92 30.59
C SER A 354 -9.29 -3.11 29.44
N LEU A 355 -9.20 -1.77 29.47
CA LEU A 355 -9.69 -0.95 28.35
C LEU A 355 -8.92 -1.25 27.07
N VAL A 356 -7.59 -1.34 27.12
CA VAL A 356 -6.76 -1.68 25.96
C VAL A 356 -7.14 -3.05 25.40
N LYS A 357 -7.32 -4.06 26.26
CA LYS A 357 -7.78 -5.39 25.83
C LYS A 357 -9.14 -5.32 25.15
N ARG A 358 -10.08 -4.55 25.69
CA ARG A 358 -11.43 -4.39 25.15
C ARG A 358 -11.47 -3.63 23.82
N LEU A 359 -10.68 -2.57 23.66
CA LEU A 359 -10.56 -1.84 22.40
C LEU A 359 -9.89 -2.70 21.32
N ARG A 360 -8.86 -3.47 21.68
CA ARG A 360 -8.21 -4.45 20.78
C ARG A 360 -9.17 -5.56 20.34
N SER A 361 -9.91 -6.17 21.28
CA SER A 361 -10.86 -7.23 20.96
C SER A 361 -12.01 -6.77 20.08
N SER A 362 -12.30 -5.46 20.09
CA SER A 362 -13.39 -4.85 19.32
C SER A 362 -12.88 -4.19 18.02
N ASN A 363 -11.60 -4.34 17.68
CA ASN A 363 -10.97 -3.75 16.49
C ASN A 363 -11.01 -2.21 16.44
N LEU A 364 -11.14 -1.56 17.61
CA LEU A 364 -11.23 -0.11 17.79
C LEU A 364 -9.90 0.49 18.31
N PHE A 365 -8.78 -0.18 18.06
CA PHE A 365 -7.49 0.20 18.64
C PHE A 365 -6.74 1.18 17.73
N HIS A 366 -6.81 2.46 18.06
CA HIS A 366 -5.99 3.52 17.48
C HIS A 366 -4.63 3.65 18.21
N PRO A 367 -3.64 4.35 17.63
CA PRO A 367 -2.35 4.57 18.29
C PRO A 367 -2.58 5.25 19.65
N VAL A 368 -2.21 4.57 20.73
CA VAL A 368 -2.19 5.20 22.05
C VAL A 368 -0.91 6.01 22.18
N TYR A 369 -1.04 7.29 22.45
CA TYR A 369 0.10 8.11 22.85
C TYR A 369 0.22 8.11 24.37
N VAL A 370 1.43 7.88 24.86
CA VAL A 370 1.76 7.98 26.28
C VAL A 370 2.49 9.30 26.50
N ILE A 371 2.02 10.11 27.45
CA ILE A 371 2.74 11.29 27.94
C ILE A 371 3.64 10.84 29.08
N ASP A 372 4.94 11.16 29.00
CA ASP A 372 5.98 10.78 29.97
C ASP A 372 6.77 12.04 30.41
N ARG A 373 7.61 11.93 31.45
CA ARG A 373 8.25 13.01 32.24
C ARG A 373 9.10 14.06 31.49
N ASP A 374 9.34 13.91 30.20
CA ASP A 374 10.08 14.93 29.43
C ASP A 374 9.20 16.17 29.18
N PRO A 375 9.77 17.40 29.18
CA PRO A 375 9.05 18.57 28.71
C PRO A 375 8.54 18.26 27.31
N MET A 376 7.22 18.15 27.22
CA MET A 376 6.53 17.68 26.03
C MET A 376 7.06 18.42 24.82
N GLU A 377 7.70 17.68 23.91
CA GLU A 377 8.37 18.27 22.74
C GLU A 377 7.42 19.29 22.10
N GLN A 378 7.93 20.47 21.76
CA GLN A 378 7.14 21.53 21.13
C GLN A 378 6.35 21.01 19.91
N ALA A 379 6.89 19.99 19.22
CA ALA A 379 6.25 19.26 18.14
C ALA A 379 5.01 18.45 18.55
N LYS A 380 4.96 17.89 19.76
CA LYS A 380 3.79 17.18 20.32
C LYS A 380 2.70 18.18 20.73
N TRP A 381 3.07 19.31 21.33
CA TRP A 381 2.15 20.42 21.62
C TRP A 381 1.52 20.99 20.35
N GLN A 382 2.34 21.24 19.33
CA GLN A 382 1.86 21.77 18.07
C GLN A 382 0.90 20.78 17.39
N LYS A 383 1.17 19.48 17.48
CA LYS A 383 0.25 18.44 16.98
C LYS A 383 -1.09 18.48 17.71
N LEU A 384 -1.13 18.56 19.04
CA LEU A 384 -2.41 18.54 19.79
C LEU A 384 -3.34 19.73 19.48
N LYS A 385 -2.82 20.85 18.98
CA LYS A 385 -3.64 22.02 18.59
C LYS A 385 -4.62 21.73 17.46
N ASP A 386 -4.33 20.74 16.63
CA ASP A 386 -5.16 20.37 15.47
C ASP A 386 -6.31 19.41 15.84
N TYR A 387 -6.47 19.08 17.13
CA TYR A 387 -7.43 18.07 17.61
C TYR A 387 -8.51 18.67 18.52
N LYS A 388 -9.68 18.01 18.56
CA LYS A 388 -10.77 18.29 19.50
C LYS A 388 -10.56 17.41 20.72
N ILE A 389 -10.24 18.00 21.87
CA ILE A 389 -9.83 17.24 23.07
C ILE A 389 -11.01 17.01 24.01
N PHE A 390 -11.18 15.75 24.45
CA PHE A 390 -12.15 15.25 25.42
C PHE A 390 -11.37 14.74 26.63
N TYR A 391 -11.83 15.07 27.84
CA TYR A 391 -11.10 14.76 29.07
C TYR A 391 -11.89 13.74 29.91
N CYS A 392 -11.19 12.74 30.42
CA CYS A 392 -11.79 11.78 31.34
C CYS A 392 -11.51 12.15 32.79
N SER A 393 -12.55 12.41 33.59
CA SER A 393 -12.45 12.64 35.03
C SER A 393 -13.61 11.96 35.74
N ARG A 394 -13.34 11.33 36.89
CA ARG A 394 -14.41 11.03 37.85
C ARG A 394 -14.90 12.35 38.47
N LEU A 395 -16.21 12.53 38.56
CA LEU A 395 -16.78 13.43 39.55
C LEU A 395 -16.51 12.80 40.92
N GLU A 396 -15.80 13.48 41.81
CA GLU A 396 -15.83 13.16 43.23
C GLU A 396 -17.22 13.48 43.79
N ALA A 397 -18.16 12.59 43.52
CA ALA A 397 -19.38 12.44 44.28
C ALA A 397 -19.39 10.99 44.75
N SER A 398 -18.79 10.77 45.91
CA SER A 398 -18.80 9.46 46.57
C SER A 398 -20.22 9.04 46.99
N THR A 399 -21.16 9.99 46.98
CA THR A 399 -22.59 9.77 47.18
C THR A 399 -23.45 10.67 46.29
N MET A 400 -24.70 10.26 46.01
CA MET A 400 -25.69 11.03 45.23
C MET A 400 -25.95 12.45 45.78
N GLY A 401 -25.72 12.67 47.08
CA GLY A 401 -25.85 14.00 47.72
C GLY A 401 -24.75 14.99 47.35
N GLU A 402 -23.53 14.51 47.07
CA GLU A 402 -22.40 15.35 46.64
C GLU A 402 -22.55 15.79 45.18
N PHE A 403 -23.10 14.91 44.34
CA PHE A 403 -23.45 15.21 42.96
C PHE A 403 -24.50 16.33 42.88
N LEU A 404 -25.56 16.26 43.69
CA LEU A 404 -26.59 17.30 43.75
C LEU A 404 -26.07 18.66 44.27
N LYS A 405 -25.06 18.67 45.16
CA LYS A 405 -24.38 19.91 45.60
C LYS A 405 -23.53 20.52 44.49
N PHE A 406 -22.83 19.69 43.72
CA PHE A 406 -22.01 20.14 42.59
C PHE A 406 -22.87 20.77 41.48
N VAL A 407 -23.98 20.10 41.11
CA VAL A 407 -24.95 20.57 40.10
C VAL A 407 -25.58 21.91 40.51
N ARG A 408 -25.96 22.09 41.78
CA ARG A 408 -26.53 23.35 42.29
C ARG A 408 -25.54 24.52 42.36
N LYS A 409 -24.23 24.24 42.41
CA LYS A 409 -23.18 25.27 42.54
C LYS A 409 -22.71 25.82 41.19
N HIS A 410 -22.88 25.08 40.10
CA HIS A 410 -22.25 25.39 38.80
C HIS A 410 -23.23 25.51 37.62
N LEU A 411 -24.53 25.43 37.85
CA LEU A 411 -25.54 25.86 36.89
C LEU A 411 -26.10 27.24 37.33
N PRO A 412 -26.28 28.20 36.42
CA PRO A 412 -27.00 29.43 36.75
C PRO A 412 -28.45 29.09 37.12
N GLN A 413 -29.00 29.84 38.08
CA GLN A 413 -30.41 29.69 38.48
C GLN A 413 -31.37 30.01 37.33
#